data_AF-A0A1Y4RM37-F1
#
_entry.id   AF-A0A1Y4RM37-F1
#
_cell.length_a   1.000
_cell.length_b   1.000
_cell.length_c   1.000
_cell.angle_alpha   90.00
_cell.angle_beta   90.00
_cell.angle_gamma   90.00
#
_symmetry.space_group_name_H-M   'P 1'
#
loop_
_entity.id
_entity.type
_entity.pdbx_description
1 polymer ?
#
loop_
_entity_poly.entity_id
_entity_poly.type
_entity_poly.pdbx_seq_one_letter_code
_entity_poly.pdbx_strand_id
1 'polypeptide(L)' 'MNHKLIGIIFVILYLLGAVPFAFTEGAQAYLFGWLPLSLAYWWVLMIVNLIFVLWVCKRFVESSKEEEEE' A
#
# COMPACT_ATOMS: atom_id res chain seq x y z
N MET A 1 20.88 -1.56 2.22
CA MET A 1 19.46 -1.30 1.87
C MET A 1 19.21 0.19 1.58
N ASN A 2 18.59 0.54 0.44
CA ASN A 2 18.17 1.93 0.16
C ASN A 2 16.92 2.27 1.00
N HIS A 3 17.11 2.54 2.29
CA HIS A 3 16.09 3.00 3.26
C HIS A 3 15.22 4.15 2.71
N LYS A 4 15.79 4.97 1.82
CA LYS A 4 15.09 6.03 1.08
C LYS A 4 13.93 5.50 0.22
N LEU A 5 14.10 4.35 -0.43
CA LEU A 5 13.12 3.78 -1.36
C LEU A 5 11.89 3.24 -0.61
N ILE A 6 12.12 2.57 0.52
CA ILE A 6 11.05 2.08 1.42
C ILE A 6 10.27 3.27 2.00
N GLY A 7 10.99 4.32 2.46
CA GLY A 7 10.36 5.54 2.94
C GLY A 7 9.51 6.25 1.88
N ILE A 8 10.00 6.34 0.63
CA ILE A 8 9.26 6.94 -0.47
C ILE A 8 7.96 6.18 -0.75
N ILE A 9 8.02 4.84 -0.84
CA ILE A 9 6.83 4.03 -1.11
C ILE A 9 5.82 4.13 0.05
N PHE A 10 6.29 4.16 1.30
CA PHE A 10 5.42 4.36 2.46
C PHE A 10 4.73 5.72 2.44
N VAL A 11 5.45 6.79 2.14
CA VAL A 11 4.87 8.15 2.03
C VAL A 11 3.81 8.21 0.93
N ILE A 12 4.06 7.59 -0.22
CA ILE A 12 3.09 7.51 -1.32
C ILE A 12 1.83 6.75 -0.90
N LEU A 13 1.98 5.58 -0.26
CA LEU A 13 0.86 4.78 0.25
C LEU A 13 0.05 5.53 1.31
N TYR A 14 0.75 6.23 2.21
CA TYR A 14 0.12 7.06 3.24
C TYR A 14 -0.69 8.21 2.63
N LEU A 15 -0.13 8.94 1.67
CA LEU A 15 -0.83 10.01 0.98
C LEU A 15 -2.05 9.50 0.19
N LEU A 16 -1.93 8.35 -0.47
CA LEU A 16 -3.05 7.70 -1.16
C LEU A 16 -4.18 7.32 -0.21
N GLY A 17 -3.89 6.88 1.01
CA GLY A 17 -4.91 6.58 2.02
C GLY A 17 -5.46 7.80 2.75
N ALA A 18 -4.67 8.88 2.90
CA ALA A 18 -5.03 10.06 3.67
C ALA A 18 -5.79 11.13 2.86
N VAL A 19 -5.59 11.17 1.54
CA VAL A 19 -6.28 12.14 0.69
C VAL A 19 -7.67 11.62 0.32
N PRO A 20 -8.76 12.29 0.74
CA PRO A 20 -10.09 11.99 0.24
C PRO A 20 -10.13 12.42 -1.22
N PHE A 21 -10.20 11.44 -2.12
CA PHE A 21 -10.33 11.74 -3.54
C PHE A 21 -11.77 12.14 -3.86
N ALA A 22 -11.98 13.00 -4.86
CA ALA A 22 -13.31 13.44 -5.26
C ALA A 22 -14.29 12.29 -5.60
N PHE A 23 -13.77 11.11 -5.98
CA PHE A 23 -14.59 9.90 -6.20
C PHE A 23 -15.12 9.26 -4.91
N THR A 24 -14.54 9.59 -3.75
CA THR A 24 -14.98 9.13 -2.43
C THR A 24 -16.04 10.03 -1.79
N GLU A 25 -16.19 11.27 -2.26
CA GLU A 25 -17.12 12.26 -1.69
C GLU A 25 -18.37 12.52 -2.56
N GLY A 26 -18.33 12.19 -3.85
CA GLY A 26 -19.43 12.39 -4.80
C GLY A 26 -20.43 11.23 -4.89
N ALA A 27 -21.31 11.29 -5.90
CA ALA A 27 -22.23 10.20 -6.22
C ALA A 27 -21.46 8.88 -6.42
N GLN A 28 -21.75 7.88 -5.58
CA GLN A 28 -21.01 6.62 -5.60
C GLN A 28 -21.17 5.92 -6.94
N ALA A 29 -20.08 5.83 -7.69
CA ALA A 29 -19.98 4.93 -8.82
C ALA A 29 -19.97 3.50 -8.28
N TYR A 30 -20.86 2.63 -8.79
CA TYR A 30 -20.92 1.23 -8.38
C TYR A 30 -20.23 0.35 -9.43
N LEU A 31 -19.22 -0.41 -9.01
CA LEU A 31 -18.74 -1.57 -9.74
C LEU A 31 -19.81 -2.67 -9.62
N PHE A 32 -20.24 -3.20 -10.77
CA PHE A 32 -21.23 -4.28 -10.87
C PHE A 32 -22.63 -3.94 -10.31
N GLY A 33 -22.94 -2.66 -10.09
CA GLY A 33 -24.25 -2.21 -9.59
C GLY A 33 -24.50 -2.40 -8.10
N TRP A 34 -23.54 -2.92 -7.34
CA TRP A 34 -23.67 -3.15 -5.88
C TRP A 34 -22.42 -2.79 -5.07
N LEU A 35 -21.23 -2.76 -5.67
CA LEU A 35 -19.99 -2.49 -4.97
C LEU A 35 -19.58 -1.02 -5.17
N PRO A 36 -19.58 -0.18 -4.12
CA PRO A 36 -19.08 1.18 -4.25
C PRO A 36 -17.61 1.17 -4.70
N LEU A 37 -17.29 1.99 -5.70
CA LEU A 37 -15.93 2.15 -6.21
C LEU A 37 -14.96 2.59 -5.11
N SER A 38 -15.45 3.39 -4.16
CA SER A 38 -14.72 3.76 -2.95
C SER A 38 -14.30 2.52 -2.15
N LEU A 39 -15.22 1.60 -1.88
CA LEU A 39 -14.92 0.37 -1.14
C LEU A 39 -13.90 -0.51 -1.88
N ALA A 40 -14.06 -0.65 -3.20
CA ALA A 40 -13.11 -1.39 -4.03
C ALA A 40 -11.71 -0.76 -4.00
N TYR A 41 -11.62 0.57 -4.07
CA TYR A 41 -10.37 1.31 -3.93
C TYR A 41 -9.70 1.03 -2.58
N TRP A 42 -10.46 1.12 -1.48
CA TRP A 42 -9.96 0.80 -0.14
C TRP A 42 -9.46 -0.65 -0.03
N TRP A 43 -10.16 -1.61 -0.63
CA TRP A 43 -9.71 -3.00 -0.66
C TRP A 43 -8.40 -3.19 -1.42
N VAL A 44 -8.28 -2.57 -2.60
CA VAL A 44 -7.03 -2.61 -3.37
C VAL A 44 -5.90 -1.99 -2.55
N LEU A 45 -6.15 -0.85 -1.90
CA LEU A 45 -5.15 -0.16 -1.08
C LEU A 45 -4.70 -0.99 0.13
N MET A 46 -5.63 -1.70 0.78
CA MET A 46 -5.31 -2.66 1.85
C MET A 46 -4.44 -3.83 1.36
N ILE A 47 -4.77 -4.41 0.20
CA ILE A 47 -3.97 -5.50 -0.40
C ILE A 47 -2.58 -5.00 -0.76
N VAL A 48 -2.47 -3.84 -1.40
CA VAL A 48 -1.17 -3.25 -1.78
C VAL A 48 -0.34 -2.94 -0.53
N ASN A 49 -0.95 -2.40 0.52
CA ASN A 49 -0.27 -2.14 1.79
C ASN A 49 0.25 -3.44 2.43
N LEU A 50 -0.56 -4.51 2.45
CA LEU A 50 -0.13 -5.81 2.95
C LEU A 50 1.06 -6.37 2.16
N ILE A 51 1.01 -6.30 0.83
CA ILE A 51 2.11 -6.72 -0.05
C ILE A 51 3.38 -5.91 0.25
N PHE A 52 3.23 -4.59 0.43
CA PHE A 52 4.35 -3.72 0.78
C PHE A 52 5.00 -4.12 2.11
N VAL A 53 4.21 -4.33 3.16
CA VAL A 53 4.71 -4.77 4.47
C VAL A 53 5.43 -6.11 4.37
N LEU A 54 4.83 -7.10 3.69
CA LEU A 54 5.47 -8.41 3.50
C LEU A 54 6.77 -8.30 2.71
N TRP A 55 6.83 -7.44 1.71
CA TRP A 55 8.03 -7.21 0.91
C TRP A 55 9.14 -6.55 1.74
N VAL A 56 8.80 -5.54 2.56
CA VAL A 56 9.75 -4.89 3.47
C VAL A 56 10.27 -5.89 4.50
N CYS A 57 9.40 -6.69 5.12
CA CYS A 57 9.80 -7.75 6.05
C CYS A 57 10.73 -8.76 5.38
N LYS A 58 10.39 -9.22 4.16
CA LYS A 58 11.23 -10.15 3.40
C LYS A 58 12.62 -9.56 3.13
N ARG A 59 12.69 -8.30 2.70
CA ARG A 59 13.96 -7.60 2.45
C ARG A 59 14.78 -7.40 3.73
N PHE A 60 14.12 -7.13 4.85
CA PHE A 60 14.80 -7.00 6.13
C PHE A 60 15.41 -8.32 6.58
N VAL A 61 14.66 -9.43 6.49
CA VAL A 61 15.15 -10.79 6.82
C VAL A 61 16.29 -11.22 5.90
N GLU A 62 16.20 -10.92 4.60
CA GLU A 62 17.26 -11.22 3.63
C GLU A 62 18.55 -10.45 3.95
N SER A 63 18.45 -9.16 4.29
CA SER A 63 19.59 -8.34 4.70
C SER A 63 20.23 -8.81 6.01
N SER A 64 19.43 -9.29 6.97
CA SER A 64 19.97 -9.81 8.25
C SER A 64 20.71 -11.14 8.07
N LYS A 65 20.35 -11.95 7.06
CA LYS A 65 21.06 -13.19 6.75
C LYS A 65 22.39 -12.95 6.05
N GLU A 66 22.46 -11.97 5.15
CA GLU A 66 23.73 -11.57 4.52
C GLU A 66 24.74 -11.03 5.54
N GLU A 67 24.29 -10.34 6.60
CA GLU A 67 25.17 -9.88 7.70
C GLU A 67 25.62 -11.00 8.66
N GLU A 68 24.94 -12.14 8.74
CA GLU A 68 25.35 -13.29 9.57
C GLU A 68 26.35 -14.22 8.86
N GLU A 69 26.45 -14.15 7.52
CA GLU A 69 27.33 -14.98 6.70
C GLU A 69 28.69 -14.32 6.38
N GLU A 70 28.90 -13.03 6.71
CA GLU A 70 30.19 -12.31 6.69
C GLU A 70 30.92 -12.35 8.04
#